data_AF-A0A2E1Q6L5-F1
#
_entry.id   AF-A0A2E1Q6L5-F1
#
_cell.length_a   1.000
_cell.length_b   1.000
_cell.length_c   1.000
_cell.angle_alpha   90.00
_cell.angle_beta   90.00
_cell.angle_gamma   90.00
#
_symmetry.space_group_name_H-M   'P 1'
#
loop_
_entity.id
_entity.type
_entity.pdbx_description
1 polymer ?
#
loop_
_entity_poly.entity_id
_entity_poly.type
_entity_poly.pdbx_seq_one_letter_code
_entity_poly.pdbx_strand_id
1 'polypeptide(L)'
;MTNTSLYIVTDDQEQAQRIKNFGMGMGCKVEVYTTAKWAEKNQMGSESSSQELPFLSAGSQTVDPEGGKVLQFRQPQAAPAEDNTVKTINELESIAIEKAISEFGGNLTEAAKALGIGRATLYRKVKQYGIDPSQARRQKAAAKAA
;
A
#
# COMPACT_ATOMS: atom_id res chain seq x y z
N MET A 1 27.23 23.36 17.08
CA MET A 1 26.76 24.24 15.98
C MET A 1 25.81 23.42 15.13
N THR A 2 24.53 23.76 15.11
CA THR A 2 23.49 23.02 14.39
C THR A 2 23.61 23.31 12.89
N ASN A 3 23.96 22.29 12.10
CA ASN A 3 24.09 22.38 10.64
C ASN A 3 22.70 22.32 9.97
N THR A 4 21.83 23.28 10.32
CA THR A 4 20.47 23.33 9.78
C THR A 4 20.51 23.99 8.40
N SER A 5 20.23 23.19 7.37
CA SER A 5 20.11 23.65 5.98
C SER A 5 18.64 23.78 5.61
N LEU A 6 18.25 24.92 5.04
CA LEU A 6 16.88 25.23 4.63
C LEU A 6 16.82 25.32 3.10
N TYR A 7 16.02 24.44 2.49
CA TYR A 7 15.78 24.42 1.05
C TYR A 7 14.40 25.01 0.75
N ILE A 8 14.34 26.02 -0.10
CA ILE A 8 13.10 26.71 -0.45
C ILE A 8 12.90 26.61 -1.95
N VAL A 9 11.72 26.14 -2.35
CA VAL A 9 11.33 26.02 -3.77
C VAL A 9 10.23 27.03 -4.02
N THR A 10 10.51 28.10 -4.77
CA THR A 10 9.55 29.14 -5.10
C THR A 10 9.92 29.81 -6.41
N ASP A 11 8.93 30.13 -7.24
CA ASP A 11 9.10 30.96 -8.43
C ASP A 11 8.94 32.46 -8.13
N ASP A 12 8.49 32.80 -6.92
CA ASP A 12 8.39 34.18 -6.43
C ASP A 12 9.73 34.62 -5.80
N GLN A 13 10.39 35.58 -6.44
CA GLN A 13 11.70 36.09 -6.02
C GLN A 13 11.64 36.98 -4.77
N GLU A 14 10.53 37.66 -4.50
CA GLU A 14 10.39 38.50 -3.31
C GLU A 14 10.29 37.64 -2.05
N GLN A 15 9.50 36.57 -2.11
CA GLN A 15 9.38 35.61 -1.01
C GLN A 15 10.71 34.87 -0.77
N ALA A 16 11.42 34.50 -1.83
CA ALA A 16 12.75 33.90 -1.72
C ALA A 16 13.73 34.79 -0.94
N GLN A 17 13.76 36.09 -1.23
CA GLN A 17 14.64 37.03 -0.53
C GLN A 17 14.24 37.25 0.93
N ARG A 18 12.94 37.35 1.22
CA ARG A 18 12.43 37.47 2.60
C ARG A 18 12.85 36.28 3.46
N ILE A 19 12.67 35.07 2.96
CA ILE A 19 13.00 33.85 3.71
C ILE A 19 14.52 33.64 3.79
N LYS A 20 15.29 34.07 2.77
CA LYS A 20 16.76 34.07 2.82
C LYS A 20 17.28 34.98 3.94
N ASN A 21 16.74 36.19 4.06
CA ASN A 21 17.11 37.12 5.13
C ASN A 21 16.72 36.57 6.51
N PHE A 22 15.55 35.94 6.62
CA PHE A 22 15.10 35.27 7.84
C PHE A 22 16.04 34.13 8.25
N GLY A 23 16.40 33.24 7.31
CA GLY A 23 17.29 32.11 7.60
C GLY A 23 18.73 32.53 7.90
N MET A 24 19.25 33.59 7.26
CA MET A 24 20.54 34.19 7.61
C MET A 24 20.54 34.75 9.04
N GLY A 25 19.44 35.39 9.47
CA GLY A 25 19.29 35.90 10.83
C GLY A 25 19.31 34.81 11.91
N MET A 26 18.95 33.58 11.56
CA MET A 26 18.98 32.42 12.46
C MET A 26 20.25 31.56 12.33
N GLY A 27 21.21 31.97 11.48
CA GLY A 27 22.44 31.20 11.25
C GLY A 27 22.25 29.91 10.44
N CYS A 28 21.14 29.79 9.69
CA CYS A 28 20.87 28.65 8.83
C CYS A 28 21.42 28.87 7.41
N LYS A 29 21.92 27.80 6.78
CA LYS A 29 22.35 27.84 5.38
C LYS A 29 21.12 27.69 4.48
N VAL A 30 20.74 28.75 3.78
CA VAL A 30 19.54 28.78 2.93
C VAL A 30 19.90 28.64 1.46
N GLU A 31 19.28 27.70 0.76
CA GLU A 31 19.38 27.54 -0.70
C GLU A 31 18.01 27.65 -1.35
N VAL A 32 17.91 28.53 -2.35
CA VAL A 32 16.67 28.84 -3.08
C VAL A 32 16.72 28.20 -4.46
N TYR A 33 15.65 27.48 -4.80
CA TYR A 33 15.45 26.83 -6.08
C TYR A 33 14.14 27.32 -6.72
N THR A 34 14.12 27.43 -8.05
CA THR A 34 12.86 27.58 -8.79
C THR A 34 12.21 26.20 -8.94
N THR A 35 10.90 26.15 -9.18
CA THR A 35 10.20 24.85 -9.30
C THR A 35 10.77 24.01 -10.43
N ALA A 36 11.12 24.64 -11.56
CA ALA A 36 11.75 23.96 -12.70
C ALA A 36 13.14 23.39 -12.34
N LYS A 37 13.98 24.18 -11.66
CA LYS A 37 15.33 23.78 -11.28
C LYS A 37 15.34 22.72 -10.16
N TRP A 38 14.35 22.75 -9.28
CA TRP A 38 14.14 21.72 -8.27
C TRP A 38 13.69 20.39 -8.88
N ALA A 39 12.80 20.44 -9.88
CA ALA A 39 12.36 19.26 -10.62
C ALA A 39 13.53 18.62 -11.37
N GLU A 40 14.41 19.42 -11.98
CA GLU A 40 15.64 18.94 -12.61
C GLU A 40 16.58 18.31 -11.57
N LYS A 41 16.82 18.96 -10.41
CA LYS A 41 17.63 18.38 -9.32
C LYS A 41 17.11 17.02 -8.82
N ASN A 42 15.79 16.85 -8.76
CA ASN A 42 15.19 15.58 -8.33
C ASN A 42 15.11 14.53 -9.46
N GLN A 43 15.05 14.95 -10.73
CA GLN A 43 15.18 14.06 -11.88
C GLN A 43 16.64 13.61 -12.08
N MET A 44 17.59 14.48 -11.76
CA MET A 44 19.05 14.24 -11.79
C MET A 44 19.56 13.52 -10.53
N GLY A 45 18.65 13.03 -9.67
CA GLY A 45 18.96 12.01 -8.66
C GLY A 45 19.29 10.63 -9.25
N SER A 46 19.24 10.49 -10.57
CA SER A 46 19.64 9.28 -11.28
C SER A 46 21.08 9.28 -11.80
N GLU A 47 21.78 10.42 -11.94
CA GLU A 47 22.98 10.39 -12.81
C GLU A 47 24.26 11.08 -12.34
N SER A 48 24.33 11.94 -11.32
CA SER A 48 25.64 12.56 -10.99
C SER A 48 25.76 13.16 -9.59
N SER A 49 25.74 12.33 -8.55
CA SER A 49 26.51 12.61 -7.34
C SER A 49 27.04 11.33 -6.75
N SER A 50 28.36 11.19 -6.79
CA SER A 50 29.15 10.08 -6.26
C SER A 50 29.07 10.02 -4.74
N GLN A 51 27.96 9.53 -4.22
CA GLN A 51 27.85 8.91 -2.91
C GLN A 51 26.82 7.82 -3.08
N GLU A 52 27.31 6.58 -3.13
CA GLU A 52 26.51 5.36 -3.28
C GLU A 52 25.35 5.37 -2.28
N LEU A 53 24.18 5.76 -2.73
CA LEU A 53 22.96 5.32 -2.09
C LEU A 53 22.77 3.87 -2.53
N PRO A 54 22.79 2.90 -1.61
CA PRO A 54 22.55 1.52 -1.99
C PRO A 54 21.16 1.46 -2.59
N PHE A 55 21.09 1.16 -3.88
CA PHE A 55 19.87 0.68 -4.49
C PHE A 55 19.46 -0.54 -3.66
N LEU A 56 18.25 -0.55 -3.11
CA LEU A 56 17.69 -1.77 -2.55
C LEU A 56 17.47 -2.71 -3.72
N SER A 57 18.52 -3.45 -4.09
CA SER A 57 18.39 -4.65 -4.88
C SER A 57 17.35 -5.50 -4.18
N ALA A 58 16.29 -5.89 -4.90
CA ALA A 58 15.30 -6.81 -4.36
C ALA A 58 16.06 -8.05 -3.88
N GLY A 59 16.21 -8.18 -2.56
CA GLY A 59 17.12 -9.12 -1.94
C GLY A 59 16.66 -10.56 -2.16
N SER A 60 17.14 -11.16 -3.26
CA SER A 60 17.14 -12.60 -3.45
C SER A 60 18.56 -13.13 -3.21
N GLN A 61 19.16 -12.73 -2.09
CA GLN A 61 20.39 -13.37 -1.61
C GLN A 61 20.07 -14.13 -0.33
N THR A 62 20.20 -15.45 -0.41
CA THR A 62 20.35 -16.31 0.76
C THR A 62 21.75 -16.08 1.31
N VAL A 63 21.87 -15.23 2.34
CA VAL A 63 23.16 -14.98 2.99
C VAL A 63 23.48 -16.11 3.99
N ASP A 64 24.71 -16.60 3.92
CA ASP A 64 25.24 -17.67 4.77
C ASP A 64 25.21 -17.31 6.27
N PRO A 65 24.97 -18.29 7.17
CA PRO A 65 24.52 -18.03 8.55
C PRO A 65 25.61 -17.63 9.57
N GLU A 66 26.86 -17.37 9.18
CA GLU A 66 27.99 -17.36 10.14
C GLU A 66 28.43 -16.00 10.73
N GLY A 67 27.59 -14.95 10.74
CA GLY A 67 28.08 -13.68 11.30
C GLY A 67 27.10 -12.68 11.87
N GLY A 68 25.79 -12.88 11.74
CA GLY A 68 24.85 -11.89 12.26
C GLY A 68 23.45 -12.46 12.39
N LYS A 69 22.83 -12.23 13.54
CA LYS A 69 21.40 -12.49 13.74
C LYS A 69 20.60 -11.42 12.99
N VAL A 70 20.54 -11.53 11.67
CA VAL A 70 19.72 -10.68 10.82
C VAL A 70 18.28 -11.16 10.94
N LEU A 71 17.41 -10.34 11.51
CA LEU A 71 15.97 -10.59 11.45
C LEU A 71 15.53 -10.27 10.02
N GLN A 72 15.31 -11.30 9.20
CA GLN A 72 14.69 -11.16 7.89
C GLN A 72 13.32 -10.50 8.11
N PHE A 73 13.17 -9.24 7.69
CA PHE A 73 11.84 -8.64 7.59
C PHE A 73 11.05 -9.50 6.61
N ARG A 74 10.02 -10.19 7.10
CA ARG A 74 9.13 -10.98 6.27
C ARG A 74 8.44 -10.02 5.30
N GLN A 75 8.98 -9.90 4.10
CA GLN A 75 8.30 -9.20 3.03
C GLN A 75 6.95 -9.87 2.85
N PRO A 76 5.84 -9.11 2.84
CA PRO A 76 4.57 -9.66 2.42
C PRO A 76 4.81 -10.17 0.99
N GLN A 77 4.77 -11.49 0.82
CA GLN A 77 4.82 -12.06 -0.52
C GLN A 77 3.71 -11.39 -1.30
N ALA A 78 4.06 -10.79 -2.44
CA ALA A 78 3.08 -10.19 -3.34
C ALA A 78 1.98 -11.23 -3.54
N ALA A 79 0.80 -10.97 -2.98
CA ALA A 79 -0.37 -11.78 -3.24
C ALA A 79 -0.51 -11.86 -4.77
N PRO A 80 -1.00 -12.98 -5.32
CA PRO A 80 -1.22 -13.08 -6.77
C PRO A 80 -1.94 -11.82 -7.22
N ALA A 81 -1.45 -11.23 -8.31
CA ALA A 81 -1.95 -9.96 -8.82
C ALA A 81 -3.45 -10.08 -9.11
N GLU A 82 -4.26 -9.74 -8.11
CA GLU A 82 -5.70 -9.53 -8.29
C GLU A 82 -5.81 -8.43 -9.34
N ASP A 83 -6.51 -8.72 -10.45
CA ASP A 83 -6.69 -7.79 -11.56
C ASP A 83 -7.05 -6.40 -11.00
N ASN A 84 -6.13 -5.46 -11.15
CA ASN A 84 -6.22 -4.10 -10.60
C ASN A 84 -7.18 -3.25 -11.46
N THR A 85 -8.35 -3.81 -11.75
CA THR A 85 -9.47 -3.14 -12.37
C THR A 85 -10.34 -2.60 -11.25
N VAL A 86 -10.74 -1.33 -11.37
CA VAL A 86 -11.67 -0.70 -10.43
C VAL A 86 -13.01 -1.44 -10.52
N LYS A 87 -13.29 -2.29 -9.51
CA LYS A 87 -14.56 -3.01 -9.37
C LYS A 87 -15.59 -2.10 -8.73
N THR A 88 -16.85 -2.26 -9.13
CA THR A 88 -17.96 -1.56 -8.49
C THR A 88 -18.20 -2.08 -7.08
N ILE A 89 -18.85 -1.27 -6.23
CA ILE A 89 -19.16 -1.68 -4.86
C ILE A 89 -20.03 -2.95 -4.81
N ASN A 90 -20.95 -3.12 -5.76
CA ASN A 90 -21.82 -4.30 -5.82
C ASN A 90 -21.04 -5.57 -6.14
N GLU A 91 -20.01 -5.49 -7.00
CA GLU A 91 -19.15 -6.63 -7.33
C GLU A 91 -18.24 -6.99 -6.16
N LEU A 92 -17.69 -6.00 -5.46
CA LEU A 92 -16.90 -6.26 -4.26
C LEU A 92 -17.74 -6.92 -3.16
N GLU A 93 -18.99 -6.47 -3.00
CA GLU A 93 -19.93 -7.08 -2.07
C GLU A 93 -20.31 -8.52 -2.46
N SER A 94 -20.56 -8.80 -3.76
CA SER A 94 -20.94 -10.15 -4.19
C SER A 94 -19.80 -11.14 -3.94
N ILE A 95 -18.56 -10.75 -4.27
CA ILE A 95 -17.35 -11.54 -4.01
C ILE A 95 -17.19 -11.79 -2.51
N ALA A 96 -17.37 -10.76 -1.67
CA ALA A 96 -17.25 -10.91 -0.22
C ALA A 96 -18.31 -11.86 0.36
N ILE A 97 -19.56 -11.77 -0.12
CA ILE A 97 -20.66 -12.64 0.31
C ILE A 97 -20.42 -14.08 -0.10
N GLU A 98 -20.01 -14.32 -1.35
CA GLU A 98 -19.71 -15.66 -1.85
C GLU A 98 -18.57 -16.31 -1.06
N LYS A 99 -17.48 -15.56 -0.82
CA LYS A 99 -16.34 -16.03 -0.03
C LYS A 99 -16.76 -16.42 1.38
N ALA A 100 -17.53 -15.57 2.06
CA ALA A 100 -18.02 -15.86 3.41
C ALA A 100 -18.91 -17.11 3.42
N ILE A 101 -19.85 -17.24 2.48
CA ILE A 101 -20.74 -18.41 2.41
C ILE A 101 -19.93 -19.70 2.18
N SER A 102 -18.90 -19.65 1.34
CA SER A 102 -18.00 -20.78 1.09
C SER A 102 -17.22 -21.19 2.33
N GLU A 103 -16.62 -20.21 3.03
CA GLU A 103 -15.82 -20.43 4.24
C GLU A 103 -16.65 -21.08 5.37
N PHE A 104 -17.88 -20.60 5.56
CA PHE A 104 -18.83 -21.15 6.54
C PHE A 104 -19.66 -22.34 6.01
N GLY A 105 -19.33 -22.90 4.83
CA GLY A 105 -19.95 -24.11 4.29
C GLY A 105 -21.46 -24.01 4.06
N GLY A 106 -21.96 -22.83 3.71
CA GLY A 106 -23.37 -22.57 3.52
C GLY A 106 -24.16 -22.26 4.80
N ASN A 107 -23.50 -21.99 5.93
CA ASN A 107 -24.17 -21.48 7.13
C ASN A 107 -24.33 -19.96 7.06
N LEU A 108 -25.49 -19.51 6.57
CA LEU A 108 -25.79 -18.08 6.41
C LEU A 108 -25.78 -17.30 7.74
N THR A 109 -26.05 -17.95 8.87
CA THR A 109 -26.07 -17.27 10.17
C THR A 109 -24.65 -16.87 10.60
N GLU A 110 -23.68 -17.74 10.37
CA GLU A 110 -22.28 -17.46 10.70
C GLU A 110 -21.63 -16.55 9.66
N ALA A 111 -21.93 -16.76 8.37
CA ALA A 111 -21.49 -15.84 7.32
C ALA A 111 -21.96 -14.41 7.55
N ALA A 112 -23.22 -14.20 7.98
CA ALA A 112 -23.73 -12.88 8.33
C ALA A 112 -22.97 -12.23 9.49
N LYS A 113 -22.67 -13.00 10.54
CA LYS A 113 -21.89 -12.53 11.70
C LYS A 113 -20.46 -12.15 11.31
N ALA A 114 -19.82 -12.98 10.48
CA ALA A 114 -18.45 -12.73 10.02
C ALA A 114 -18.36 -11.49 9.12
N LEU A 115 -19.38 -11.26 8.29
CA LEU A 115 -19.49 -10.06 7.45
C LEU A 115 -19.95 -8.81 8.23
N GLY A 116 -20.37 -8.95 9.49
CA GLY A 116 -20.87 -7.84 10.32
C GLY A 116 -22.23 -7.29 9.86
N ILE A 117 -23.02 -8.06 9.11
CA ILE A 117 -24.34 -7.65 8.62
C ILE A 117 -25.48 -8.46 9.26
N GLY A 118 -26.66 -7.86 9.34
CA GLY A 118 -27.86 -8.58 9.78
C GLY A 118 -28.26 -9.71 8.83
N ARG A 119 -28.84 -10.79 9.37
CA ARG A 119 -29.32 -11.94 8.57
C ARG A 119 -30.28 -11.53 7.46
N ALA A 120 -31.21 -10.60 7.75
CA ALA A 120 -32.17 -10.10 6.76
C ALA A 120 -31.47 -9.41 5.57
N THR A 121 -30.39 -8.67 5.84
CA THR A 121 -29.57 -8.02 4.80
C THR A 121 -28.83 -9.04 3.96
N LEU A 122 -28.23 -10.06 4.59
CA LEU A 122 -27.55 -11.14 3.88
C LEU A 122 -28.54 -11.88 2.96
N TYR A 123 -29.72 -12.27 3.46
CA TYR A 123 -30.74 -12.95 2.64
C TYR A 123 -31.17 -12.11 1.42
N ARG A 124 -31.35 -10.80 1.59
CA ARG A 124 -31.70 -9.90 0.48
C ARG A 124 -30.59 -9.84 -0.57
N LYS A 125 -29.33 -9.66 -0.13
CA LYS A 125 -28.18 -9.59 -1.03
C LYS A 125 -27.93 -10.91 -1.75
N VAL A 126 -28.05 -12.05 -1.06
CA VAL A 126 -27.94 -13.40 -1.66
C VAL A 126 -28.98 -13.59 -2.77
N LYS A 127 -30.23 -13.17 -2.54
CA LYS A 127 -31.28 -13.23 -3.56
C LYS A 127 -31.01 -12.26 -4.73
N GLN A 128 -30.51 -11.06 -4.44
CA GLN A 128 -30.17 -10.06 -5.46
C GLN A 128 -29.02 -10.50 -6.37
N TYR A 129 -28.01 -11.15 -5.81
CA TYR A 129 -26.85 -11.64 -6.55
C TYR A 129 -27.00 -13.07 -7.10
N GLY A 130 -28.15 -13.73 -6.85
CA GLY A 130 -28.41 -15.09 -7.33
C GLY A 130 -27.49 -16.16 -6.76
N ILE A 131 -26.94 -15.93 -5.56
CA ILE A 131 -25.96 -16.83 -4.93
C ILE A 131 -26.72 -18.02 -4.31
N ASP A 132 -26.40 -19.24 -4.73
CA ASP A 132 -27.02 -20.44 -4.17
C ASP A 132 -26.14 -21.05 -3.05
N PRO A 133 -26.58 -21.04 -1.78
CA PRO A 133 -25.79 -21.55 -0.66
C PRO A 133 -25.62 -23.08 -0.65
N SER A 134 -26.42 -23.82 -1.43
CA SER A 134 -26.25 -25.27 -1.58
C SER A 134 -24.97 -25.62 -2.34
N GLN A 135 -24.54 -24.76 -3.28
CA GLN A 135 -23.31 -24.92 -4.04
C GLN A 135 -22.08 -24.92 -3.13
N ALA A 136 -22.01 -23.96 -2.22
CA ALA A 136 -20.94 -23.85 -1.22
C ALA A 136 -20.88 -25.09 -0.31
N ARG A 137 -22.03 -25.63 0.08
CA ARG A 137 -22.10 -26.85 0.91
C ARG A 137 -21.54 -28.07 0.17
N ARG A 138 -21.83 -28.19 -1.13
CA ARG A 138 -21.27 -29.26 -1.98
C ARG A 138 -19.77 -29.11 -2.20
N GLN A 139 -19.29 -27.89 -2.44
CA GLN A 139 -17.85 -27.64 -2.62
C GLN A 139 -17.05 -28.01 -1.37
N LYS A 140 -17.54 -27.66 -0.18
CA LYS A 140 -16.90 -28.07 1.09
C LYS A 140 -16.91 -29.59 1.30
N ALA A 141 -17.99 -30.27 0.89
CA ALA A 141 -18.07 -31.72 0.95
C ALA A 141 -17.07 -32.41 0.01
N ALA A 142 -16.90 -31.88 -1.21
CA ALA A 142 -15.93 -32.37 -2.18
C ALA A 142 -14.48 -32.11 -1.73
N ALA A 143 -14.17 -30.91 -1.21
CA ALA A 143 -12.85 -30.57 -0.70
C ALA A 143 -12.44 -31.35 0.56
N LYS A 144 -13.40 -31.91 1.31
CA LYS A 144 -13.14 -32.78 2.46
C LYS A 144 -12.95 -34.26 2.08
N ALA A 145 -13.39 -34.65 0.88
CA ALA A 145 -13.32 -36.01 0.38
C ALA A 145 -12.08 -36.28 -0.50
N ALA A 146 -11.34 -35.23 -0.87
CA ALA A 146 -10.04 -35.29 -1.53
C ALA A 146 -8.91 -35.19 -0.50
#